data_AF-B9EV82-F1
#
_entry.id   AF-B9EV82-F1
#
_cell.length_a   1.000
_cell.length_b   1.000
_cell.length_c   1.000
_cell.angle_alpha   90.00
_cell.angle_beta   90.00
_cell.angle_gamma   90.00
#
_symmetry.space_group_name_H-M   'P 1'
#
loop_
_entity.id
_entity.type
_entity.pdbx_description
1 polymer ?
#
loop_
_entity_poly.entity_id
_entity_poly.type
_entity_poly.pdbx_seq_one_letter_code
_entity_poly.pdbx_strand_id
1 'polypeptide(L)'
;MASSAMELSLLNPAAMRGLSAAKPRVVSSRRIVRFRVASSAAAPPAAKPGTPKKRGKTEIQETLLTPRFYTTDFDEMERLFNAEINKQLNQEEFDALLQEFKTDYNQTHFVRNPEFKAAADKMEGPLRQIFVEFLERSCTAEFSGFLLYKELGRRLKKTNPVVAEIFSLMSRDEARHAGFLNKGLSDFNLALDLGFLTKARKYTFFKPKFIFYATYLSEKIGYWRYITIFRHLKANPEYQVYPIFKYFENWCQDENRHGDFFSALLKAQPQFLNDWKAKLWSRFFCLSVYVTMYLNDCQRTTFYEGIGLDTKEFDMHVIIETNRTTARIFPAVLDVENPEFKRKLDRMVEINKKIIAIGESDDIPLVKNLKRIPHVAALVSEIIAAYLMPPIEFLNKGLSDFNLALDLGFLTKARKYTFFKPKHLKANPEYQVYPIFKYFENWCQDENRHGDFFSALLKAQPQFLNDWKAKLWSRFFCLSVYVTMYLNDCQRTTFYEGIGLDTKEFDMHVIIETNRTTARIFPAVLDVENPEFKRKLDRMVEINKKIIAIGESDDIPLVKNLKRIPHVAALVSEIIAAYLMPPIEFGSVDFAEFEPQLVY
;
A
#
# COMPACT_ATOMS: atom_id res chain seq x y z
N MET A 1 3.50 4.27 13.74
CA MET A 1 4.60 3.46 13.15
C MET A 1 5.72 4.32 12.54
N ALA A 2 5.43 5.48 11.95
CA ALA A 2 6.45 6.47 11.56
C ALA A 2 7.44 6.79 12.72
N SER A 3 6.95 6.90 13.96
CA SER A 3 7.77 7.18 15.16
C SER A 3 9.03 6.35 15.32
N SER A 4 8.88 5.03 15.28
CA SER A 4 9.96 4.13 15.67
C SER A 4 10.91 3.86 14.50
N ALA A 5 10.39 3.92 13.27
CA ALA A 5 11.24 3.88 12.08
C ALA A 5 12.12 5.12 11.96
N MET A 6 11.58 6.28 12.34
CA MET A 6 12.31 7.54 12.36
C MET A 6 13.33 7.59 13.52
N GLU A 7 13.09 6.96 14.67
CA GLU A 7 14.07 6.87 15.76
C GLU A 7 15.27 5.96 15.46
N LEU A 8 15.10 4.88 14.68
CA LEU A 8 16.25 4.07 14.24
C LEU A 8 17.24 4.90 13.40
N SER A 9 16.78 5.92 12.66
CA SER A 9 17.63 6.78 11.81
C SER A 9 18.57 7.69 12.61
N LEU A 10 18.30 7.84 13.91
CA LEU A 10 19.07 8.68 14.83
C LEU A 10 20.25 7.93 15.46
N LEU A 11 20.49 6.66 15.10
CA LEU A 11 21.70 5.92 15.49
C LEU A 11 22.92 6.46 14.74
N ASN A 12 23.43 7.61 15.21
CA ASN A 12 24.68 8.20 14.78
C ASN A 12 25.86 7.45 15.44
N PRO A 13 26.88 6.97 14.68
CA PRO A 13 28.08 6.33 15.25
C PRO A 13 28.87 7.22 16.21
N ALA A 14 28.60 8.53 16.25
CA ALA A 14 29.28 9.49 17.12
C ALA A 14 28.92 9.38 18.61
N ALA A 15 27.90 8.61 19.01
CA ALA A 15 27.55 8.38 20.41
C ALA A 15 28.55 7.48 21.18
N MET A 16 29.61 6.99 20.53
CA MET A 16 30.71 6.23 21.15
C MET A 16 31.97 7.05 21.49
N ARG A 17 31.94 8.39 21.39
CA ARG A 17 33.05 9.24 21.87
C ARG A 17 32.58 10.21 22.95
N GLY A 18 32.75 9.80 24.20
CA GLY A 18 32.41 10.62 25.37
C GLY A 18 32.97 10.12 26.68
N LEU A 19 34.13 9.45 26.69
CA LEU A 19 34.94 9.33 27.91
C LEU A 19 35.78 10.61 28.02
N SER A 20 35.32 11.59 28.80
CA SER A 20 36.21 12.65 29.30
C SER A 20 35.71 13.21 30.64
N ALA A 21 36.55 12.95 31.65
CA ALA A 21 36.79 13.65 32.91
C ALA A 21 35.65 14.44 33.59
N ALA A 22 35.28 13.94 34.76
CA ALA A 22 34.47 14.60 35.77
C ALA A 22 35.09 15.91 36.30
N LYS A 23 34.24 16.90 36.59
CA LYS A 23 34.46 17.91 37.64
C LYS A 23 33.17 18.12 38.45
N PRO A 24 33.26 18.31 39.78
CA PRO A 24 32.10 18.26 40.66
C PRO A 24 31.37 19.60 40.71
N ARG A 25 30.04 19.57 40.91
CA ARG A 25 29.28 20.78 41.27
C ARG A 25 28.45 20.55 42.53
N VAL A 26 28.63 21.51 43.42
CA VAL A 26 28.20 21.59 44.83
C VAL A 26 26.67 21.56 44.98
N VAL A 27 26.20 20.79 45.95
CA VAL A 27 24.81 20.75 46.42
C VAL A 27 24.56 21.91 47.37
N SER A 28 23.51 22.70 47.11
CA SER A 28 22.93 23.63 48.09
C SER A 28 21.46 23.28 48.29
N SER A 29 21.14 22.75 49.47
CA SER A 29 19.79 22.48 49.93
C SER A 29 19.18 23.74 50.55
N ARG A 30 17.95 24.10 50.17
CA ARG A 30 17.07 24.85 51.07
C ARG A 30 15.71 24.17 51.14
N ARG A 31 15.46 23.63 52.34
CA ARG A 31 14.21 23.03 52.82
C ARG A 31 13.39 24.16 53.45
N ILE A 32 12.13 24.34 53.04
CA ILE A 32 11.16 25.12 53.81
C ILE A 32 9.96 24.21 54.11
N VAL A 33 9.70 24.03 55.39
CA VAL A 33 8.55 23.34 56.00
C VAL A 33 7.70 24.40 56.69
N ARG A 34 6.38 24.15 56.77
CA ARG A 34 5.36 24.61 57.77
C ARG A 34 4.09 25.14 57.07
N PHE A 35 2.85 24.98 57.54
CA PHE A 35 2.20 24.28 58.66
C PHE A 35 0.70 24.06 58.27
N ARG A 36 0.04 23.08 58.90
CA ARG A 36 -1.41 22.79 58.79
C ARG A 36 -2.20 23.65 59.78
N VAL A 37 -3.39 24.11 59.41
CA VAL A 37 -4.45 24.53 60.35
C VAL A 37 -5.76 23.86 59.93
N ALA A 38 -6.47 23.28 60.89
CA ALA A 38 -7.79 22.69 60.73
C ALA A 38 -8.81 23.47 61.58
N SER A 39 -10.02 23.65 61.07
CA SER A 39 -11.23 23.85 61.88
C SER A 39 -12.45 23.26 61.16
N SER A 40 -13.33 22.64 61.96
CA SER A 40 -14.67 22.13 61.66
C SER A 40 -15.69 23.13 62.26
N ALA A 41 -16.99 23.22 61.97
CA ALA A 41 -17.98 22.40 61.30
C ALA A 41 -19.19 23.30 60.89
N ALA A 42 -19.91 22.96 59.80
CA ALA A 42 -21.35 23.21 59.61
C ALA A 42 -21.83 22.49 58.32
N ALA A 43 -23.02 21.90 58.34
CA ALA A 43 -23.70 21.23 57.21
C ALA A 43 -25.20 21.59 57.24
N PRO A 44 -26.00 21.36 56.16
CA PRO A 44 -25.73 21.35 54.72
C PRO A 44 -26.70 22.29 53.93
N PRO A 45 -26.56 22.44 52.59
CA PRO A 45 -27.67 21.93 51.77
C PRO A 45 -27.27 21.28 50.43
N ALA A 46 -28.11 20.33 50.02
CA ALA A 46 -28.43 19.80 48.69
C ALA A 46 -27.30 19.28 47.77
N ALA A 47 -27.38 17.98 47.49
CA ALA A 47 -26.49 17.22 46.63
C ALA A 47 -26.43 17.75 45.19
N LYS A 48 -25.21 18.04 44.72
CA LYS A 48 -24.89 18.18 43.29
C LYS A 48 -24.37 16.84 42.74
N PRO A 49 -24.65 16.50 41.46
CA PRO A 49 -24.32 15.20 40.89
C PRO A 49 -22.80 14.95 40.90
N GLY A 50 -22.42 13.72 41.26
CA GLY A 50 -21.05 13.32 41.53
C GLY A 50 -20.07 13.59 40.39
N THR A 51 -18.93 14.18 40.74
CA THR A 51 -17.75 14.24 39.90
C THR A 51 -17.19 12.82 39.68
N PRO A 52 -16.79 12.45 38.45
CA PRO A 52 -16.17 11.15 38.21
C PRO A 52 -14.86 11.05 39.00
N LYS A 53 -14.72 9.98 39.79
CA LYS A 53 -13.47 9.61 40.47
C LYS A 53 -12.31 9.60 39.47
N LYS A 54 -11.31 10.46 39.68
CA LYS A 54 -9.98 10.34 39.05
C LYS A 54 -9.37 8.98 39.42
N ARG A 55 -9.46 8.00 38.53
CA ARG A 55 -8.54 6.85 38.54
C ARG A 55 -7.15 7.40 38.19
N GLY A 56 -6.15 7.00 38.98
CA GLY A 56 -4.76 7.41 38.80
C GLY A 56 -4.31 7.16 37.37
N LYS A 57 -3.72 8.18 36.74
CA LYS A 57 -3.03 8.02 35.46
C LYS A 57 -1.85 7.09 35.72
N THR A 58 -1.93 5.87 35.22
CA THR A 58 -0.73 5.08 34.97
C THR A 58 0.08 5.86 33.94
N GLU A 59 1.24 6.36 34.34
CA GLU A 59 2.17 7.05 33.44
C GLU A 59 2.54 6.05 32.33
N ILE A 60 2.18 6.34 31.07
CA ILE A 60 2.55 5.50 29.92
C ILE A 60 4.07 5.47 29.91
N GLN A 61 4.68 4.30 30.12
CA GLN A 61 6.12 4.16 30.02
C GLN A 61 6.54 4.53 28.59
N GLU A 62 7.29 5.62 28.45
CA GLU A 62 7.82 6.06 27.15
C GLU A 62 8.78 4.99 26.61
N THR A 63 8.31 4.20 25.64
CA THR A 63 9.13 3.28 24.85
C THR A 63 9.40 3.87 23.45
N LEU A 64 10.39 3.33 22.73
CA LEU A 64 10.64 3.60 21.29
C LEU A 64 9.38 3.44 20.42
N LEU A 65 8.40 2.67 20.90
CA LEU A 65 7.19 2.29 20.19
C LEU A 65 6.00 3.23 20.47
N THR A 66 6.17 4.23 21.34
CA THR A 66 5.10 5.17 21.71
C THR A 66 4.91 6.22 20.61
N PRO A 67 3.67 6.54 20.18
CA PRO A 67 3.42 7.61 19.22
C PRO A 67 3.96 8.96 19.71
N ARG A 68 4.71 9.69 18.86
CA ARG A 68 5.29 11.00 19.17
C ARG A 68 4.72 12.09 18.26
N PHE A 69 4.87 13.34 18.71
CA PHE A 69 4.56 14.51 17.90
C PHE A 69 5.79 14.97 17.12
N TYR A 70 5.63 15.29 15.83
CA TYR A 70 6.76 15.65 14.96
C TYR A 70 6.75 17.12 14.55
N THR A 71 7.95 17.63 14.28
CA THR A 71 8.19 18.94 13.67
C THR A 71 9.34 18.82 12.67
N THR A 72 9.50 19.83 11.80
CA THR A 72 10.53 19.83 10.77
C THR A 72 11.20 21.18 10.57
N ASP A 73 12.17 21.19 9.66
CA ASP A 73 12.80 22.39 9.13
C ASP A 73 11.85 23.01 8.08
N PHE A 74 10.97 23.91 8.54
CA PHE A 74 9.97 24.54 7.67
C PHE A 74 10.59 25.43 6.60
N ASP A 75 11.74 26.04 6.88
CA ASP A 75 12.46 26.88 5.91
C ASP A 75 13.08 26.01 4.79
N GLU A 76 13.56 24.82 5.13
CA GLU A 76 13.95 23.81 4.13
C GLU A 76 12.74 23.31 3.34
N MET A 77 11.59 23.02 3.97
CA MET A 77 10.35 22.67 3.25
C MET A 77 9.92 23.76 2.26
N GLU A 78 9.91 25.02 2.68
CA GLU A 78 9.57 26.16 1.82
C GLU A 78 10.50 26.22 0.60
N ARG A 79 11.82 26.04 0.77
CA ARG A 79 12.76 26.00 -0.37
C ARG A 79 12.51 24.83 -1.31
N LEU A 80 12.19 23.64 -0.78
CA LEU A 80 11.93 22.45 -1.59
C LEU A 80 10.69 22.59 -2.49
N PHE A 81 9.69 23.37 -2.05
CA PHE A 81 8.43 23.57 -2.78
C PHE A 81 8.33 24.90 -3.51
N ASN A 82 9.35 25.75 -3.43
CA ASN A 82 9.38 27.01 -4.16
C ASN A 82 9.52 26.75 -5.67
N ALA A 83 8.50 27.10 -6.46
CA ALA A 83 8.48 26.90 -7.92
C ALA A 83 9.52 27.72 -8.70
N GLU A 84 10.05 28.78 -8.11
CA GLU A 84 11.14 29.56 -8.69
C GLU A 84 12.49 28.84 -8.50
N ILE A 85 12.68 28.17 -7.36
CA ILE A 85 13.93 27.49 -6.99
C ILE A 85 13.94 26.05 -7.51
N ASN A 86 12.87 25.28 -7.31
CA ASN A 86 12.77 23.88 -7.70
C ASN A 86 11.99 23.71 -9.00
N LYS A 87 12.72 23.54 -10.11
CA LYS A 87 12.14 23.32 -11.45
C LYS A 87 11.64 21.90 -11.70
N GLN A 88 11.77 21.00 -10.73
CA GLN A 88 11.32 19.60 -10.84
C GLN A 88 9.93 19.38 -10.24
N LEU A 89 9.29 20.44 -9.75
CA LEU A 89 7.89 20.39 -9.33
C LEU A 89 7.01 20.19 -10.57
N ASN A 90 6.34 19.04 -10.63
CA ASN A 90 5.35 18.75 -11.66
C ASN A 90 4.02 19.38 -11.27
N GLN A 91 3.80 20.62 -11.69
CA GLN A 91 2.61 21.38 -11.28
C GLN A 91 1.31 20.73 -11.75
N GLU A 92 1.29 20.10 -12.93
CA GLU A 92 0.11 19.40 -13.46
C GLU A 92 -0.28 18.20 -12.58
N GLU A 93 0.71 17.41 -12.11
CA GLU A 93 0.48 16.30 -11.19
C GLU A 93 -0.05 16.80 -9.83
N PHE A 94 0.47 17.91 -9.31
CA PHE A 94 -0.06 18.51 -8.08
C PHE A 94 -1.47 19.10 -8.26
N ASP A 95 -1.78 19.71 -9.40
CA ASP A 95 -3.11 20.24 -9.68
C ASP A 95 -4.14 19.11 -9.78
N ALA A 96 -3.77 17.98 -10.43
CA ALA A 96 -4.61 16.79 -10.49
C ALA A 96 -4.87 16.20 -9.09
N LEU A 97 -3.82 16.04 -8.29
CA LEU A 97 -3.94 15.60 -6.89
C LEU A 97 -4.81 16.57 -6.08
N LEU A 98 -4.68 17.88 -6.27
CA LEU A 98 -5.52 18.85 -5.59
C LEU A 98 -7.01 18.66 -5.91
N GLN A 99 -7.37 18.36 -7.17
CA GLN A 99 -8.76 18.05 -7.52
C GLN A 99 -9.25 16.76 -6.86
N GLU A 100 -8.39 15.74 -6.79
CA GLU A 100 -8.70 14.49 -6.10
C GLU A 100 -9.03 14.74 -4.62
N PHE A 101 -8.19 15.50 -3.91
CA PHE A 101 -8.43 15.86 -2.49
C PHE A 101 -9.67 16.75 -2.29
N LYS A 102 -9.97 17.64 -3.25
CA LYS A 102 -11.16 18.53 -3.21
C LYS A 102 -12.47 17.77 -3.38
N THR A 103 -12.44 16.65 -4.09
CA THR A 103 -13.65 15.84 -4.33
C THR A 103 -14.22 15.26 -3.03
N ASP A 104 -13.37 15.01 -2.02
CA ASP A 104 -13.76 14.61 -0.64
C ASP A 104 -14.83 13.52 -0.59
N TYR A 105 -14.55 12.37 -1.21
CA TYR A 105 -15.45 11.21 -1.24
C TYR A 105 -15.97 10.78 0.13
N ASN A 106 -15.21 11.07 1.19
CA ASN A 106 -15.48 10.64 2.55
C ASN A 106 -16.18 11.69 3.43
N GLN A 107 -16.62 12.82 2.86
CA GLN A 107 -17.26 13.90 3.60
C GLN A 107 -18.41 13.43 4.51
N THR A 108 -19.24 12.50 4.03
CA THR A 108 -20.43 11.98 4.74
C THR A 108 -20.24 10.56 5.27
N HIS A 109 -19.06 9.95 5.09
CA HIS A 109 -18.86 8.54 5.37
C HIS A 109 -18.73 8.23 6.88
N PHE A 110 -18.10 9.12 7.64
CA PHE A 110 -17.76 8.89 9.05
C PHE A 110 -18.91 9.20 10.02
N VAL A 111 -20.11 8.71 9.70
CA VAL A 111 -21.31 8.84 10.52
C VAL A 111 -21.50 7.57 11.36
N ARG A 112 -21.54 7.76 12.68
CA ARG A 112 -21.68 6.67 13.65
C ARG A 112 -23.14 6.26 13.81
N ASN A 113 -23.37 5.00 14.15
CA ASN A 113 -24.70 4.45 14.44
C ASN A 113 -24.74 3.85 15.87
N PRO A 114 -25.92 3.44 16.38
CA PRO A 114 -26.04 2.86 17.72
C PRO A 114 -25.27 1.54 17.94
N GLU A 115 -24.83 0.84 16.88
CA GLU A 115 -24.08 -0.41 16.99
C GLU A 115 -22.74 -0.22 17.73
N PHE A 116 -22.14 0.97 17.61
CA PHE A 116 -20.84 1.28 18.24
C PHE A 116 -20.90 1.13 19.76
N LYS A 117 -21.90 1.77 20.38
CA LYS A 117 -22.06 1.74 21.84
C LYS A 117 -22.40 0.32 22.32
N ALA A 118 -23.32 -0.35 21.61
CA ALA A 118 -23.70 -1.72 21.92
C ALA A 118 -22.52 -2.71 21.82
N ALA A 119 -21.60 -2.52 20.87
CA ALA A 119 -20.39 -3.33 20.76
C ALA A 119 -19.39 -3.05 21.88
N ALA A 120 -19.16 -1.78 22.22
CA ALA A 120 -18.30 -1.41 23.34
C ALA A 120 -18.78 -1.97 24.68
N ASP A 121 -20.08 -1.95 24.93
CA ASP A 121 -20.69 -2.44 26.18
C ASP A 121 -20.56 -3.96 26.34
N LYS A 122 -20.43 -4.72 25.24
CA LYS A 122 -20.20 -6.17 25.24
C LYS A 122 -18.73 -6.56 25.37
N MET A 123 -17.81 -5.62 25.19
CA MET A 123 -16.38 -5.91 25.18
C MET A 123 -15.83 -5.85 26.61
N GLU A 124 -15.39 -6.99 27.12
CA GLU A 124 -14.90 -7.13 28.50
C GLU A 124 -13.46 -7.65 28.57
N GLY A 125 -12.88 -7.64 29.78
CA GLY A 125 -11.61 -8.29 30.08
C GLY A 125 -10.39 -7.76 29.30
N PRO A 126 -9.41 -8.63 28.99
CA PRO A 126 -8.18 -8.26 28.28
C PRO A 126 -8.43 -7.64 26.89
N LEU A 127 -9.43 -8.14 26.16
CA LEU A 127 -9.78 -7.63 24.83
C LEU A 127 -10.17 -6.14 24.90
N ARG A 128 -10.98 -5.76 25.90
CA ARG A 128 -11.36 -4.34 26.12
C ARG A 128 -10.14 -3.46 26.33
N GLN A 129 -9.17 -3.91 27.14
CA GLN A 129 -7.97 -3.14 27.44
C GLN A 129 -7.13 -2.92 26.17
N ILE A 130 -6.88 -3.99 25.43
CA ILE A 130 -6.09 -3.97 24.19
C ILE A 130 -6.76 -3.09 23.13
N PHE A 131 -8.09 -3.19 22.98
CA PHE A 131 -8.84 -2.38 22.02
C PHE A 131 -8.84 -0.89 22.37
N VAL A 132 -8.97 -0.55 23.66
CA VAL A 132 -8.83 0.84 24.12
C VAL A 132 -7.42 1.37 23.86
N GLU A 133 -6.38 0.58 24.12
CA GLU A 133 -4.99 0.97 23.81
C GLU A 133 -4.80 1.21 22.30
N PHE A 134 -5.38 0.34 21.45
CA PHE A 134 -5.39 0.53 20.00
C PHE A 134 -6.01 1.88 19.62
N LEU A 135 -7.22 2.18 20.11
CA LEU A 135 -7.91 3.44 19.82
C LEU A 135 -7.10 4.67 20.29
N GLU A 136 -6.55 4.63 21.50
CA GLU A 136 -5.77 5.74 22.07
C GLU A 136 -4.50 6.03 21.24
N ARG A 137 -3.77 4.97 20.86
CA ARG A 137 -2.53 5.09 20.10
C ARG A 137 -2.78 5.53 18.67
N SER A 138 -3.78 4.95 18.00
CA SER A 138 -4.15 5.35 16.65
C SER A 138 -4.62 6.81 16.66
N CYS A 139 -5.47 7.22 17.61
CA CYS A 139 -5.95 8.60 17.70
C CYS A 139 -4.80 9.59 17.88
N THR A 140 -3.81 9.24 18.71
CA THR A 140 -2.62 10.07 18.93
C THR A 140 -1.75 10.16 17.67
N ALA A 141 -1.65 9.09 16.88
CA ALA A 141 -0.90 9.06 15.63
C ALA A 141 -1.53 9.96 14.56
N GLU A 142 -2.83 9.82 14.28
CA GLU A 142 -3.53 10.65 13.28
C GLU A 142 -3.52 12.13 13.71
N PHE A 143 -3.72 12.37 15.02
CA PHE A 143 -3.64 13.73 15.54
C PHE A 143 -2.25 14.33 15.40
N SER A 144 -1.18 13.53 15.46
CA SER A 144 0.19 13.98 15.20
C SER A 144 0.39 14.42 13.75
N GLY A 145 -0.08 13.61 12.79
CA GLY A 145 -0.05 13.92 11.35
C GLY A 145 -0.80 15.22 11.04
N PHE A 146 -2.05 15.34 11.52
CA PHE A 146 -2.87 16.54 11.41
C PHE A 146 -2.11 17.84 11.72
N LEU A 147 -1.36 17.86 12.82
CA LEU A 147 -0.68 19.08 13.29
C LEU A 147 0.48 19.47 12.39
N LEU A 148 1.24 18.48 11.93
CA LEU A 148 2.34 18.70 11.01
C LEU A 148 1.82 19.23 9.67
N TYR A 149 0.80 18.58 9.11
CA TYR A 149 0.22 18.97 7.82
C TYR A 149 -0.47 20.33 7.88
N LYS A 150 -1.17 20.63 8.98
CA LYS A 150 -1.77 21.94 9.21
C LYS A 150 -0.73 23.06 9.22
N GLU A 151 0.42 22.84 9.86
CA GLU A 151 1.49 23.84 9.88
C GLU A 151 2.16 23.96 8.51
N LEU A 152 2.38 22.86 7.78
CA LEU A 152 2.89 22.89 6.40
C LEU A 152 1.96 23.65 5.45
N GLY A 153 0.65 23.37 5.49
CA GLY A 153 -0.35 24.07 4.71
C GLY A 153 -0.39 25.57 5.00
N ARG A 154 -0.18 25.97 6.25
CA ARG A 154 -0.09 27.39 6.64
C ARG A 154 1.17 28.06 6.10
N ARG A 155 2.33 27.40 6.22
CA ARG A 155 3.65 27.93 5.85
C ARG A 155 3.81 28.08 4.34
N LEU A 156 3.42 27.05 3.60
CA LEU A 156 3.64 26.98 2.15
C LEU A 156 2.70 27.87 1.33
N LYS A 157 1.67 28.48 1.94
CA LYS A 157 0.62 29.23 1.24
C LYS A 157 1.14 30.32 0.29
N LYS A 158 2.24 30.98 0.64
CA LYS A 158 2.86 32.01 -0.21
C LYS A 158 3.83 31.44 -1.25
N THR A 159 4.42 30.30 -0.95
CA THR A 159 5.53 29.71 -1.72
C THR A 159 5.04 28.75 -2.79
N ASN A 160 4.03 27.94 -2.45
CA ASN A 160 3.33 27.05 -3.36
C ASN A 160 1.88 26.86 -2.88
N PRO A 161 0.93 27.67 -3.38
CA PRO A 161 -0.45 27.65 -2.88
C PRO A 161 -1.16 26.33 -3.12
N VAL A 162 -0.82 25.60 -4.19
CA VAL A 162 -1.42 24.29 -4.53
C VAL A 162 -0.99 23.25 -3.51
N VAL A 163 0.32 23.07 -3.31
CA VAL A 163 0.85 22.13 -2.31
C VAL A 163 0.36 22.48 -0.90
N ALA A 164 0.28 23.77 -0.58
CA ALA A 164 -0.27 24.25 0.68
C ALA A 164 -1.76 23.88 0.89
N GLU A 165 -2.55 23.97 -0.17
CA GLU A 165 -3.96 23.57 -0.15
C GLU A 165 -4.10 22.05 0.01
N ILE A 166 -3.29 21.24 -0.68
CA ILE A 166 -3.26 19.78 -0.50
C ILE A 166 -2.94 19.42 0.95
N PHE A 167 -1.88 19.98 1.55
CA PHE A 167 -1.57 19.76 2.98
C PHE A 167 -2.72 20.18 3.91
N SER A 168 -3.45 21.23 3.56
CA SER A 168 -4.61 21.67 4.34
C SER A 168 -5.76 20.66 4.25
N LEU A 169 -6.02 20.09 3.08
CA LEU A 169 -7.04 19.05 2.85
C LEU A 169 -6.63 17.72 3.50
N MET A 170 -5.36 17.34 3.41
CA MET A 170 -4.82 16.18 4.13
C MET A 170 -4.97 16.37 5.65
N SER A 171 -4.71 17.57 6.18
CA SER A 171 -4.96 17.87 7.60
C SER A 171 -6.45 17.76 7.99
N ARG A 172 -7.39 18.05 7.07
CA ARG A 172 -8.82 17.84 7.31
C ARG A 172 -9.11 16.35 7.47
N ASP A 173 -8.56 15.50 6.62
CA ASP A 173 -8.77 14.06 6.65
C ASP A 173 -8.22 13.47 7.96
N GLU A 174 -7.00 13.81 8.34
CA GLU A 174 -6.38 13.39 9.61
C GLU A 174 -7.14 13.84 10.85
N ALA A 175 -7.67 15.07 10.83
CA ALA A 175 -8.51 15.57 11.92
C ALA A 175 -9.83 14.78 12.01
N ARG A 176 -10.39 14.36 10.87
CA ARG A 176 -11.60 13.53 10.80
C ARG A 176 -11.33 12.14 11.37
N HIS A 177 -10.22 11.53 10.98
CA HIS A 177 -9.72 10.25 11.47
C HIS A 177 -9.49 10.24 12.98
N ALA A 178 -8.69 11.20 13.49
CA ALA A 178 -8.44 11.37 14.92
C ALA A 178 -9.75 11.60 15.69
N GLY A 179 -10.65 12.43 15.16
CA GLY A 179 -11.96 12.71 15.74
C GLY A 179 -12.87 11.48 15.79
N PHE A 180 -12.85 10.64 14.75
CA PHE A 180 -13.61 9.39 14.69
C PHE A 180 -13.11 8.37 15.73
N LEU A 181 -11.79 8.22 15.88
CA LEU A 181 -11.18 7.37 16.91
C LEU A 181 -11.48 7.87 18.33
N ASN A 182 -11.38 9.18 18.56
CA ASN A 182 -11.67 9.78 19.88
C ASN A 182 -13.16 9.60 20.26
N LYS A 183 -14.05 9.70 19.28
CA LYS A 183 -15.47 9.34 19.44
C LYS A 183 -15.64 7.87 19.79
N GLY A 184 -14.84 6.96 19.23
CA GLY A 184 -14.82 5.56 19.61
C GLY A 184 -14.39 5.34 21.07
N LEU A 185 -13.37 6.06 21.55
CA LEU A 185 -12.98 6.02 22.98
C LEU A 185 -14.14 6.41 23.90
N SER A 186 -15.01 7.33 23.48
CA SER A 186 -16.17 7.76 24.26
C SER A 186 -17.17 6.64 24.51
N ASP A 187 -17.24 5.63 23.63
CA ASP A 187 -18.09 4.46 23.84
C ASP A 187 -17.61 3.61 25.03
N PHE A 188 -16.31 3.66 25.32
CA PHE A 188 -15.68 3.04 26.49
C PHE A 188 -15.64 3.97 27.72
N ASN A 189 -16.34 5.12 27.66
CA ASN A 189 -16.32 6.18 28.67
C ASN A 189 -14.93 6.83 28.86
N LEU A 190 -14.15 6.91 27.78
CA LEU A 190 -12.83 7.55 27.74
C LEU A 190 -12.82 8.66 26.69
N ALA A 191 -11.96 9.65 26.86
CA ALA A 191 -11.76 10.68 25.84
C ALA A 191 -10.35 11.25 25.95
N LEU A 192 -9.71 11.46 24.80
CA LEU A 192 -8.48 12.22 24.72
C LEU A 192 -8.80 13.71 24.58
N ASP A 193 -8.16 14.50 25.43
CA ASP A 193 -8.18 15.96 25.29
C ASP A 193 -7.12 16.39 24.26
N LEU A 194 -7.54 16.39 22.99
CA LEU A 194 -6.69 16.78 21.86
C LEU A 194 -6.19 18.25 21.97
N GLY A 195 -6.97 19.11 22.62
CA GLY A 195 -6.60 20.50 22.88
C GLY A 195 -5.48 20.62 23.92
N PHE A 196 -5.54 19.81 24.97
CA PHE A 196 -4.46 19.68 25.95
C PHE A 196 -3.20 19.05 25.34
N LEU A 197 -3.34 17.95 24.57
CA LEU A 197 -2.23 17.33 23.85
C LEU A 197 -1.50 18.34 22.97
N THR A 198 -2.23 19.33 22.45
CA THR A 198 -1.62 20.40 21.65
C THR A 198 -0.66 21.31 22.39
N LYS A 199 -0.90 21.55 23.68
CA LYS A 199 -0.11 22.45 24.52
C LYS A 199 0.99 21.72 25.30
N ALA A 200 0.75 20.47 25.67
CA ALA A 200 1.62 19.70 26.55
C ALA A 200 2.62 18.79 25.80
N ARG A 201 2.49 18.65 24.48
CA ARG A 201 3.33 17.74 23.68
C ARG A 201 4.80 18.16 23.61
N LYS A 202 5.68 17.16 23.66
CA LYS A 202 7.08 17.29 23.25
C LYS A 202 7.18 16.97 21.76
N TYR A 203 7.80 17.87 21.00
CA TYR A 203 8.07 17.66 19.59
C TYR A 203 9.38 16.94 19.37
N THR A 204 9.38 16.01 18.43
CA THR A 204 10.57 15.34 17.90
C THR A 204 10.87 15.93 16.53
N PHE A 205 12.08 16.44 16.34
CA PHE A 205 12.49 17.07 15.10
C PHE A 205 12.97 16.03 14.07
N PHE A 206 12.48 16.15 12.83
CA PHE A 206 13.00 15.42 11.68
C PHE A 206 13.31 16.34 10.51
N LYS A 207 14.41 16.05 9.82
CA LYS A 207 14.74 16.73 8.56
C LYS A 207 13.69 16.40 7.48
N PRO A 208 13.35 17.35 6.59
CA PRO A 208 12.35 17.16 5.53
C PRO A 208 12.52 15.87 4.73
N LYS A 209 13.76 15.55 4.34
CA LYS A 209 14.10 14.29 3.66
C LYS A 209 13.51 13.07 4.37
N PHE A 210 13.70 12.98 5.69
CA PHE A 210 13.25 11.83 6.48
C PHE A 210 11.75 11.82 6.68
N ILE A 211 11.12 12.99 6.73
CA ILE A 211 9.65 13.10 6.73
C ILE A 211 9.07 12.52 5.46
N PHE A 212 9.65 12.82 4.28
CA PHE A 212 9.11 12.28 3.04
C PHE A 212 9.18 10.75 2.98
N TYR A 213 10.32 10.13 3.29
CA TYR A 213 10.39 8.66 3.32
C TYR A 213 9.46 8.05 4.37
N ALA A 214 9.53 8.54 5.61
CA ALA A 214 8.82 7.91 6.71
C ALA A 214 7.30 8.09 6.60
N THR A 215 6.85 9.25 6.13
CA THR A 215 5.43 9.52 5.94
C THR A 215 4.90 8.71 4.76
N TYR A 216 5.57 8.74 3.60
CA TYR A 216 5.21 7.88 2.47
C TYR A 216 5.05 6.40 2.88
N LEU A 217 6.03 5.88 3.63
CA LEU A 217 5.96 4.52 4.15
C LEU A 217 4.85 4.32 5.19
N SER A 218 4.56 5.30 6.05
CA SER A 218 3.47 5.19 7.03
C SER A 218 2.11 5.14 6.37
N GLU A 219 1.88 5.97 5.34
CA GLU A 219 0.66 5.97 4.55
C GLU A 219 0.47 4.60 3.86
N LYS A 220 1.49 4.13 3.15
CA LYS A 220 1.38 2.87 2.39
C LYS A 220 1.26 1.64 3.30
N ILE A 221 1.98 1.59 4.43
CA ILE A 221 1.81 0.47 5.38
C ILE A 221 0.48 0.55 6.12
N GLY A 222 -0.01 1.76 6.43
CA GLY A 222 -1.33 1.99 7.03
C GLY A 222 -2.44 1.45 6.13
N TYR A 223 -2.41 1.83 4.84
CA TYR A 223 -3.30 1.31 3.81
C TYR A 223 -3.36 -0.23 3.84
N TRP A 224 -2.22 -0.90 3.68
CA TRP A 224 -2.17 -2.36 3.59
C TRP A 224 -2.67 -3.06 4.84
N ARG A 225 -2.42 -2.49 6.03
CA ARG A 225 -2.96 -3.03 7.29
C ARG A 225 -4.47 -2.94 7.34
N TYR A 226 -5.00 -1.75 7.09
CA TYR A 226 -6.43 -1.50 7.23
C TYR A 226 -7.25 -2.26 6.19
N ILE A 227 -6.79 -2.30 4.93
CA ILE A 227 -7.48 -3.06 3.88
C ILE A 227 -7.43 -4.57 4.14
N THR A 228 -6.32 -5.10 4.66
CA THR A 228 -6.19 -6.52 5.01
C THR A 228 -7.13 -6.89 6.15
N ILE A 229 -7.16 -6.09 7.22
CA ILE A 229 -8.10 -6.29 8.34
C ILE A 229 -9.54 -6.20 7.86
N PHE A 230 -9.87 -5.20 7.04
CA PHE A 230 -11.22 -5.03 6.49
C PHE A 230 -11.65 -6.24 5.66
N ARG A 231 -10.83 -6.69 4.71
CA ARG A 231 -11.13 -7.84 3.85
C ARG A 231 -11.31 -9.11 4.67
N HIS A 232 -10.45 -9.33 5.66
CA HIS A 232 -10.56 -10.45 6.59
C HIS A 232 -11.87 -10.43 7.38
N LEU A 233 -12.22 -9.30 8.00
CA LEU A 233 -13.43 -9.17 8.81
C LEU A 233 -14.71 -9.17 7.97
N LYS A 234 -14.64 -8.72 6.71
CA LYS A 234 -15.74 -8.84 5.75
C LYS A 234 -16.00 -10.29 5.36
N ALA A 235 -14.95 -11.10 5.23
CA ALA A 235 -15.05 -12.53 4.94
C ALA A 235 -15.43 -13.36 6.19
N ASN A 236 -15.06 -12.88 7.39
CA ASN A 236 -15.31 -13.55 8.67
C ASN A 236 -16.00 -12.59 9.68
N PRO A 237 -17.29 -12.27 9.50
CA PRO A 237 -18.00 -11.28 10.31
C PRO A 237 -18.08 -11.60 11.80
N GLU A 238 -17.91 -12.87 12.19
CA GLU A 238 -17.91 -13.33 13.58
C GLU A 238 -16.75 -12.75 14.41
N TYR A 239 -15.64 -12.39 13.75
CA TYR A 239 -14.48 -11.76 14.40
C TYR A 239 -14.59 -10.23 14.46
N GLN A 240 -15.67 -9.64 13.95
CA GLN A 240 -15.85 -8.19 13.94
C GLN A 240 -16.33 -7.69 15.32
N VAL A 241 -15.38 -7.54 16.23
CA VAL A 241 -15.62 -7.14 17.64
C VAL A 241 -16.09 -5.70 17.82
N TYR A 242 -15.93 -4.84 16.80
CA TYR A 242 -16.32 -3.44 16.87
C TYR A 242 -16.63 -2.84 15.48
N PRO A 243 -17.65 -1.95 15.32
CA PRO A 243 -18.07 -1.49 14.00
C PRO A 243 -17.07 -0.60 13.25
N ILE A 244 -16.01 -0.09 13.91
CA ILE A 244 -15.02 0.80 13.28
C ILE A 244 -14.41 0.20 12.01
N PHE A 245 -14.24 -1.13 11.99
CA PHE A 245 -13.62 -1.82 10.86
C PHE A 245 -14.43 -1.71 9.57
N LYS A 246 -15.76 -1.52 9.65
CA LYS A 246 -16.62 -1.30 8.47
C LYS A 246 -16.27 -0.02 7.70
N TYR A 247 -15.56 0.91 8.33
CA TYR A 247 -15.19 2.21 7.76
C TYR A 247 -13.76 2.22 7.20
N PHE A 248 -13.01 1.13 7.38
CA PHE A 248 -11.60 1.06 6.97
C PHE A 248 -11.42 1.05 5.44
N GLU A 249 -12.39 0.56 4.66
CA GLU A 249 -12.31 0.56 3.20
C GLU A 249 -12.21 1.98 2.62
N ASN A 250 -13.02 2.91 3.12
CA ASN A 250 -13.00 4.29 2.67
C ASN A 250 -11.89 5.09 3.33
N TRP A 251 -11.60 4.83 4.61
CA TRP A 251 -10.43 5.39 5.29
C TRP A 251 -9.16 5.07 4.52
N CYS A 252 -8.93 3.80 4.15
CA CYS A 252 -7.70 3.44 3.46
C CYS A 252 -7.55 4.13 2.10
N GLN A 253 -8.64 4.53 1.45
CA GLN A 253 -8.54 5.37 0.24
C GLN A 253 -8.01 6.78 0.54
N ASP A 254 -8.29 7.35 1.72
CA ASP A 254 -7.62 8.60 2.16
C ASP A 254 -6.11 8.36 2.27
N GLU A 255 -5.69 7.31 2.98
CA GLU A 255 -4.26 6.94 3.12
C GLU A 255 -3.58 6.68 1.76
N ASN A 256 -4.29 6.06 0.81
CA ASN A 256 -3.74 5.83 -0.52
C ASN A 256 -3.45 7.15 -1.24
N ARG A 257 -4.43 8.08 -1.24
CA ARG A 257 -4.30 9.44 -1.78
C ARG A 257 -3.20 10.25 -1.08
N HIS A 258 -3.07 10.12 0.23
CA HIS A 258 -1.99 10.74 1.01
C HIS A 258 -0.64 10.18 0.55
N GLY A 259 -0.53 8.87 0.42
CA GLY A 259 0.66 8.20 -0.11
C GLY A 259 1.01 8.61 -1.55
N ASP A 260 0.01 8.83 -2.41
CA ASP A 260 0.23 9.29 -3.79
C ASP A 260 0.72 10.73 -3.84
N PHE A 261 0.19 11.59 -2.97
CA PHE A 261 0.73 12.92 -2.78
C PHE A 261 2.19 12.87 -2.32
N PHE A 262 2.54 12.09 -1.30
CA PHE A 262 3.92 11.94 -0.85
C PHE A 262 4.85 11.31 -1.91
N SER A 263 4.32 10.43 -2.77
CA SER A 263 5.02 9.92 -3.94
C SER A 263 5.39 11.06 -4.91
N ALA A 264 4.44 11.95 -5.22
CA ALA A 264 4.71 13.14 -6.03
C ALA A 264 5.73 14.08 -5.35
N LEU A 265 5.66 14.26 -4.02
CA LEU A 265 6.66 15.04 -3.28
C LEU A 265 8.07 14.42 -3.39
N LEU A 266 8.19 13.09 -3.32
CA LEU A 266 9.48 12.39 -3.49
C LEU A 266 10.01 12.51 -4.92
N LYS A 267 9.16 12.37 -5.94
CA LYS A 267 9.53 12.53 -7.35
C LYS A 267 10.02 13.94 -7.67
N ALA A 268 9.40 14.96 -7.07
CA ALA A 268 9.81 16.35 -7.20
C ALA A 268 11.17 16.66 -6.55
N GLN A 269 11.76 15.70 -5.83
CA GLN A 269 13.04 15.79 -5.16
C GLN A 269 13.95 14.62 -5.55
N PRO A 270 14.44 14.54 -6.80
CA PRO A 270 15.16 13.36 -7.27
C PRO A 270 16.49 13.10 -6.53
N GLN A 271 17.04 14.06 -5.80
CA GLN A 271 18.13 13.82 -4.85
C GLN A 271 17.75 12.83 -3.72
N PHE A 272 16.47 12.51 -3.57
CA PHE A 272 15.96 11.48 -2.67
C PHE A 272 15.68 10.15 -3.38
N LEU A 273 15.81 10.06 -4.71
CA LEU A 273 15.51 8.82 -5.45
C LEU A 273 16.65 8.34 -6.36
N ASN A 274 17.56 9.22 -6.78
CA ASN A 274 18.45 8.92 -7.91
C ASN A 274 19.89 8.58 -7.54
N ASP A 275 20.33 8.80 -6.29
CA ASP A 275 21.72 8.54 -5.89
C ASP A 275 21.91 7.24 -5.09
N TRP A 276 23.15 6.78 -4.96
CA TRP A 276 23.47 5.58 -4.18
C TRP A 276 23.08 5.73 -2.70
N LYS A 277 23.06 6.97 -2.18
CA LYS A 277 22.58 7.25 -0.82
C LYS A 277 21.08 7.02 -0.72
N ALA A 278 20.29 7.37 -1.73
CA ALA A 278 18.86 7.14 -1.79
C ALA A 278 18.52 5.65 -1.75
N LYS A 279 19.33 4.80 -2.40
CA LYS A 279 19.22 3.33 -2.25
C LYS A 279 19.38 2.89 -0.80
N LEU A 280 20.39 3.43 -0.10
CA LEU A 280 20.61 3.12 1.32
C LEU A 280 19.48 3.64 2.20
N TRP A 281 19.07 4.89 2.02
CA TRP A 281 17.99 5.49 2.80
C TRP A 281 16.65 4.78 2.59
N SER A 282 16.30 4.45 1.35
CA SER A 282 15.05 3.74 1.05
C SER A 282 14.98 2.39 1.78
N ARG A 283 16.03 1.57 1.65
CA ARG A 283 16.14 0.28 2.35
C ARG A 283 16.14 0.46 3.86
N PHE A 284 16.81 1.50 4.35
CA PHE A 284 16.90 1.80 5.77
C PHE A 284 15.51 2.11 6.34
N PHE A 285 14.73 2.97 5.68
CA PHE A 285 13.39 3.31 6.12
C PHE A 285 12.43 2.13 5.98
N CYS A 286 12.48 1.36 4.90
CA CYS A 286 11.71 0.12 4.75
C CYS A 286 11.99 -0.83 5.93
N LEU A 287 13.27 -1.13 6.20
CA LEU A 287 13.65 -2.02 7.29
C LEU A 287 13.14 -1.52 8.64
N SER A 288 13.33 -0.23 8.90
CA SER A 288 12.99 0.37 10.19
C SER A 288 11.48 0.33 10.44
N VAL A 289 10.65 0.55 9.40
CA VAL A 289 9.19 0.42 9.48
C VAL A 289 8.78 -1.04 9.68
N TYR A 290 9.33 -1.97 8.89
CA TYR A 290 8.95 -3.39 8.95
C TYR A 290 9.33 -4.04 10.29
N VAL A 291 10.57 -3.81 10.76
CA VAL A 291 11.03 -4.31 12.06
C VAL A 291 10.19 -3.73 13.19
N THR A 292 9.91 -2.43 13.16
CA THR A 292 9.05 -1.79 14.16
C THR A 292 7.68 -2.46 14.20
N MET A 293 7.03 -2.60 13.04
CA MET A 293 5.70 -3.17 12.94
C MET A 293 5.71 -4.60 13.50
N TYR A 294 6.59 -5.45 12.97
CA TYR A 294 6.66 -6.87 13.32
C TYR A 294 6.91 -7.09 14.82
N LEU A 295 7.85 -6.33 15.41
CA LEU A 295 8.13 -6.43 16.85
C LEU A 295 6.97 -5.93 17.71
N ASN A 296 6.31 -4.85 17.28
CA ASN A 296 5.23 -4.23 18.02
C ASN A 296 3.94 -5.07 17.99
N ASP A 297 3.67 -5.72 16.86
CA ASP A 297 2.48 -6.53 16.68
C ASP A 297 2.64 -7.92 17.28
N CYS A 298 3.84 -8.52 17.23
CA CYS A 298 4.15 -9.73 18.00
C CYS A 298 4.05 -9.54 19.53
N GLN A 299 4.14 -8.31 20.05
CA GLN A 299 3.84 -8.02 21.46
C GLN A 299 2.33 -7.92 21.74
N ARG A 300 1.50 -7.76 20.71
CA ARG A 300 0.05 -7.64 20.77
C ARG A 300 -0.67 -8.78 20.06
N THR A 301 -0.06 -9.96 20.01
CA THR A 301 -0.63 -11.12 19.31
C THR A 301 -2.08 -11.41 19.69
N THR A 302 -2.43 -11.25 20.98
CA THR A 302 -3.80 -11.41 21.48
C THR A 302 -4.84 -10.50 20.80
N PHE A 303 -4.44 -9.31 20.32
CA PHE A 303 -5.33 -8.45 19.52
C PHE A 303 -5.70 -9.12 18.19
N TYR A 304 -4.68 -9.55 17.45
CA TYR A 304 -4.84 -10.14 16.11
C TYR A 304 -5.54 -11.49 16.18
N GLU A 305 -5.18 -12.33 17.15
CA GLU A 305 -5.88 -13.59 17.42
C GLU A 305 -7.35 -13.35 17.79
N GLY A 306 -7.63 -12.28 18.56
CA GLY A 306 -8.99 -11.89 18.93
C GLY A 306 -9.87 -11.47 17.76
N ILE A 307 -9.27 -11.08 16.62
CA ILE A 307 -9.97 -10.81 15.36
C ILE A 307 -9.74 -11.91 14.32
N GLY A 308 -9.28 -13.11 14.73
CA GLY A 308 -9.15 -14.28 13.88
C GLY A 308 -7.96 -14.25 12.91
N LEU A 309 -6.92 -13.47 13.21
CA LEU A 309 -5.70 -13.38 12.40
C LEU A 309 -4.50 -14.02 13.11
N ASP A 310 -3.67 -14.74 12.34
CA ASP A 310 -2.29 -15.02 12.77
C ASP A 310 -1.46 -13.74 12.62
N THR A 311 -0.81 -13.31 13.70
CA THR A 311 -0.07 -12.04 13.74
C THR A 311 1.08 -12.01 12.74
N LYS A 312 1.84 -13.11 12.63
CA LYS A 312 3.07 -13.14 11.82
C LYS A 312 2.75 -13.25 10.33
N GLU A 313 1.74 -14.04 9.97
CA GLU A 313 1.27 -14.14 8.59
C GLU A 313 0.64 -12.81 8.14
N PHE A 314 -0.16 -12.17 9.00
CA PHE A 314 -0.68 -10.83 8.76
C PHE A 314 0.45 -9.81 8.52
N ASP A 315 1.43 -9.75 9.43
CA ASP A 315 2.52 -8.79 9.32
C ASP A 315 3.38 -9.03 8.07
N MET A 316 3.70 -10.29 7.76
CA MET A 316 4.46 -10.62 6.56
C MET A 316 3.71 -10.26 5.29
N HIS A 317 2.39 -10.49 5.23
CA HIS A 317 1.57 -10.05 4.10
C HIS A 317 1.66 -8.53 3.92
N VAL A 318 1.44 -7.77 5.00
CA VAL A 318 1.52 -6.30 4.98
C VAL A 318 2.91 -5.81 4.57
N ILE A 319 3.99 -6.44 5.08
CA ILE A 319 5.38 -6.09 4.72
C ILE A 319 5.61 -6.32 3.23
N ILE A 320 5.21 -7.48 2.70
CA ILE A 320 5.41 -7.84 1.29
C ILE A 320 4.69 -6.85 0.38
N GLU A 321 3.41 -6.59 0.63
CA GLU A 321 2.61 -5.69 -0.20
C GLU A 321 3.08 -4.23 -0.11
N THR A 322 3.48 -3.79 1.08
CA THR A 322 4.11 -2.46 1.26
C THR A 322 5.42 -2.39 0.48
N ASN A 323 6.26 -3.42 0.55
CA ASN A 323 7.54 -3.47 -0.14
C ASN A 323 7.37 -3.43 -1.66
N ARG A 324 6.42 -4.20 -2.20
CA ARG A 324 6.01 -4.16 -3.62
C ARG A 324 5.49 -2.79 -4.06
N THR A 325 4.75 -2.11 -3.19
CA THR A 325 4.24 -0.75 -3.46
C THR A 325 5.39 0.26 -3.49
N THR A 326 6.28 0.22 -2.50
CA THR A 326 7.42 1.14 -2.40
C THR A 326 8.47 0.94 -3.50
N ALA A 327 8.61 -0.28 -4.01
CA ALA A 327 9.46 -0.62 -5.15
C ALA A 327 9.14 0.19 -6.42
N ARG A 328 7.93 0.72 -6.56
CA ARG A 328 7.53 1.56 -7.69
C ARG A 328 8.24 2.92 -7.73
N ILE A 329 8.73 3.40 -6.58
CA ILE A 329 9.38 4.70 -6.48
C ILE A 329 10.79 4.62 -5.91
N PHE A 330 11.06 3.68 -5.00
CA PHE A 330 12.35 3.58 -4.35
C PHE A 330 13.36 2.88 -5.27
N PRO A 331 14.59 3.41 -5.41
CA PRO A 331 15.61 2.84 -6.29
C PRO A 331 16.12 1.47 -5.83
N ALA A 332 15.88 1.12 -4.57
CA ALA A 332 16.17 -0.20 -4.02
C ALA A 332 15.28 -0.46 -2.80
N VAL A 333 14.85 -1.71 -2.66
CA VAL A 333 14.09 -2.20 -1.50
C VAL A 333 14.73 -3.46 -0.93
N LEU A 334 14.21 -3.92 0.21
CA LEU A 334 14.64 -5.16 0.84
C LEU A 334 14.06 -6.37 0.09
N ASP A 335 14.81 -7.48 0.05
CA ASP A 335 14.29 -8.78 -0.40
C ASP A 335 13.48 -9.45 0.73
N VAL A 336 12.26 -8.94 0.96
CA VAL A 336 11.40 -9.35 2.09
C VAL A 336 10.71 -10.70 1.87
N GLU A 337 10.62 -11.16 0.61
CA GLU A 337 10.03 -12.46 0.26
C GLU A 337 11.02 -13.62 0.47
N ASN A 338 12.32 -13.30 0.62
CA ASN A 338 13.32 -14.26 1.03
C ASN A 338 12.99 -14.84 2.42
N PRO A 339 12.89 -16.17 2.58
CA PRO A 339 12.61 -16.80 3.88
C PRO A 339 13.60 -16.40 4.99
N GLU A 340 14.84 -16.04 4.62
CA GLU A 340 15.83 -15.53 5.56
C GLU A 340 15.42 -14.21 6.20
N PHE A 341 14.69 -13.34 5.49
CA PHE A 341 14.21 -12.08 6.04
C PHE A 341 13.24 -12.33 7.20
N LYS A 342 12.22 -13.17 6.98
CA LYS A 342 11.27 -13.57 8.02
C LYS A 342 11.99 -14.26 9.19
N ARG A 343 12.94 -15.15 8.90
CA ARG A 343 13.75 -15.83 9.93
C ARG A 343 14.48 -14.84 10.84
N LYS A 344 15.03 -13.76 10.26
CA LYS A 344 15.69 -12.69 11.02
C LYS A 344 14.70 -11.90 11.88
N LEU A 345 13.55 -11.52 11.32
CA LEU A 345 12.48 -10.86 12.08
C LEU A 345 12.02 -11.72 13.28
N ASP A 346 11.82 -13.02 13.07
CA ASP A 346 11.46 -13.96 14.12
C ASP A 346 12.54 -14.04 15.22
N ARG A 347 13.83 -14.01 14.87
CA ARG A 347 14.91 -13.92 15.86
C ARG A 347 14.90 -12.60 16.62
N MET A 348 14.64 -11.49 15.94
CA MET A 348 14.52 -10.17 16.59
C MET A 348 13.39 -10.18 17.62
N VAL A 349 12.26 -10.84 17.35
CA VAL A 349 11.16 -11.02 18.31
C VAL A 349 11.64 -11.74 19.56
N GLU A 350 12.33 -12.88 19.41
CA GLU A 350 12.83 -13.66 20.56
C GLU A 350 13.88 -12.90 21.38
N ILE A 351 14.74 -12.13 20.72
CA ILE A 351 15.71 -11.25 21.40
C ILE A 351 14.99 -10.13 22.15
N ASN A 352 14.00 -9.49 21.51
CA ASN A 352 13.23 -8.39 22.10
C ASN A 352 12.44 -8.85 23.33
N LYS A 353 11.85 -10.05 23.30
CA LYS A 353 11.19 -10.66 24.48
C LYS A 353 12.15 -10.76 25.68
N LYS A 354 13.41 -11.15 25.46
CA LYS A 354 14.42 -11.20 26.52
C LYS A 354 14.77 -9.82 27.06
N ILE A 355 14.88 -8.81 26.19
CA ILE A 355 15.14 -7.42 26.59
C ILE A 355 14.01 -6.88 27.49
N ILE A 356 12.77 -7.18 27.14
CA ILE A 356 11.57 -6.80 27.90
C ILE A 356 11.55 -7.51 29.25
N ALA A 357 11.74 -8.83 29.27
CA ALA A 357 11.78 -9.61 30.51
C ALA A 357 12.85 -9.12 31.50
N ILE A 358 14.03 -8.70 31.01
CA ILE A 358 15.07 -8.06 31.86
C ILE A 358 14.61 -6.69 32.38
N GLY A 359 13.79 -5.97 31.61
CA GLY A 359 13.18 -4.72 32.07
C GLY A 359 12.21 -4.90 33.21
N GLU A 360 11.45 -5.99 33.16
CA GLU A 360 10.41 -6.36 34.12
C GLU A 360 10.96 -7.08 35.37
N SER A 361 12.22 -7.51 35.36
CA SER A 361 12.83 -8.17 36.52
C SER A 361 12.95 -7.25 37.74
N ASP A 362 13.14 -7.81 38.94
CA ASP A 362 13.36 -7.03 40.16
C ASP A 362 14.83 -6.59 40.35
N ASP A 363 15.68 -6.78 39.33
CA ASP A 363 17.10 -6.42 39.39
C ASP A 363 17.30 -4.90 39.54
N ILE A 364 18.39 -4.49 40.19
CA ILE A 364 18.78 -3.07 40.23
C ILE A 364 19.10 -2.55 38.81
N PRO A 365 18.88 -1.24 38.51
CA PRO A 365 19.03 -0.69 37.16
C PRO A 365 20.38 -0.97 36.47
N LEU A 366 21.48 -0.97 37.23
CA LEU A 366 22.81 -1.29 36.71
C LEU A 366 22.89 -2.74 36.20
N VAL A 367 22.36 -3.69 36.96
CA VAL A 367 22.34 -5.11 36.60
C VAL A 367 21.42 -5.34 35.40
N LYS A 368 20.26 -4.68 35.36
CA LYS A 368 19.37 -4.70 34.17
C LYS A 368 20.09 -4.24 32.92
N ASN A 369 20.81 -3.11 33.00
CA ASN A 369 21.56 -2.58 31.86
C ASN A 369 22.65 -3.54 31.41
N LEU A 370 23.43 -4.12 32.33
CA LEU A 370 24.46 -5.10 31.99
C LEU A 370 23.88 -6.37 31.33
N LYS A 371 22.75 -6.88 31.85
CA LYS A 371 22.03 -8.02 31.25
C LYS A 371 21.45 -7.68 29.87
N ARG A 372 21.04 -6.43 29.63
CA ARG A 372 20.49 -5.97 28.34
C ARG A 372 21.54 -5.84 27.24
N ILE A 373 22.76 -5.42 27.55
CA ILE A 373 23.84 -5.19 26.55
C ILE A 373 23.98 -6.33 25.53
N PRO A 374 24.16 -7.62 25.92
CA PRO A 374 24.34 -8.68 24.94
C PRO A 374 23.11 -8.88 24.04
N HIS A 375 21.90 -8.70 24.56
CA HIS A 375 20.67 -8.82 23.77
C HIS A 375 20.45 -7.62 22.84
N VAL A 376 20.75 -6.41 23.29
CA VAL A 376 20.72 -5.22 22.42
C VAL A 376 21.75 -5.35 21.30
N ALA A 377 22.96 -5.82 21.61
CA ALA A 377 23.98 -6.09 20.59
C ALA A 377 23.52 -7.16 19.60
N ALA A 378 22.88 -8.24 20.06
CA ALA A 378 22.30 -9.27 19.20
C ALA A 378 21.17 -8.71 18.31
N LEU A 379 20.29 -7.87 18.85
CA LEU A 379 19.20 -7.23 18.10
C LEU A 379 19.76 -6.32 17.00
N VAL A 380 20.73 -5.47 17.34
CA VAL A 380 21.43 -4.60 16.38
C VAL A 380 22.13 -5.44 15.31
N SER A 381 22.76 -6.55 15.69
CA SER A 381 23.40 -7.48 14.75
C SER A 381 22.40 -8.06 13.75
N GLU A 382 21.23 -8.53 14.21
CA GLU A 382 20.19 -9.05 13.30
C GLU A 382 19.64 -7.94 12.39
N ILE A 383 19.46 -6.70 12.90
CA ILE A 383 19.01 -5.56 12.09
C ILE A 383 20.03 -5.24 11.00
N ILE A 384 21.32 -5.17 11.34
CA ILE A 384 22.40 -4.97 10.39
C ILE A 384 22.44 -6.12 9.38
N ALA A 385 22.31 -7.37 9.84
CA ALA A 385 22.32 -8.53 8.96
C ALA A 385 21.14 -8.53 7.99
N ALA A 386 19.95 -8.11 8.42
CA ALA A 386 18.78 -7.93 7.54
C ALA A 386 19.01 -6.78 6.55
N TYR A 387 19.58 -5.66 7.00
CA TYR A 387 19.93 -4.53 6.13
C TYR A 387 20.99 -4.88 5.09
N LEU A 388 21.94 -5.76 5.40
CA LEU A 388 23.02 -6.17 4.50
C LEU A 388 22.62 -7.30 3.54
N MET A 389 21.40 -7.84 3.63
CA MET A 389 20.88 -8.79 2.64
C MET A 389 20.90 -8.15 1.24
N PRO A 390 21.15 -8.94 0.17
CA PRO A 390 21.14 -8.45 -1.20
C PRO A 390 19.82 -7.70 -1.48
N PRO A 391 19.88 -6.42 -1.90
CA PRO A 391 18.67 -5.68 -2.21
C PRO A 391 18.07 -6.12 -3.54
N ILE A 392 16.76 -5.86 -3.69
CA ILE A 392 16.14 -5.81 -5.00
C ILE A 392 16.34 -4.37 -5.51
N GLU A 393 17.18 -4.22 -6.52
CA GLU A 393 17.44 -2.92 -7.14
C GLU A 393 16.52 -2.71 -8.33
N PHE A 394 15.86 -1.55 -8.36
CA PHE A 394 15.11 -1.09 -9.51
C PHE A 394 15.99 -0.03 -10.17
N LEU A 395 16.73 -0.45 -11.20
CA LEU A 395 17.48 0.48 -12.04
C LEU A 395 16.48 1.53 -12.55
N ASN A 396 16.82 2.82 -12.43
CA ASN A 396 16.34 3.87 -13.32
C ASN A 396 16.85 3.60 -14.76
N LYS A 397 16.58 2.40 -15.31
CA LYS A 397 16.51 2.15 -16.73
C LYS A 397 15.17 2.74 -17.12
N GLY A 398 15.19 3.93 -17.72
CA GLY A 398 14.01 4.79 -17.87
C GLY A 398 12.77 4.00 -18.28
N LEU A 399 11.74 4.04 -17.44
CA LEU A 399 10.30 3.81 -17.71
C LEU A 399 9.87 2.68 -18.66
N SER A 400 10.76 1.78 -19.08
CA SER A 400 10.49 0.83 -20.18
C SER A 400 10.16 -0.57 -19.70
N ASP A 401 10.50 -0.95 -18.46
CA ASP A 401 10.41 -2.37 -18.05
C ASP A 401 9.55 -2.65 -16.81
N PHE A 402 8.80 -1.68 -16.28
CA PHE A 402 7.81 -1.97 -15.22
C PHE A 402 6.58 -1.08 -15.36
N ASN A 403 5.49 -1.64 -15.89
CA ASN A 403 4.13 -1.16 -15.70
C ASN A 403 3.14 -2.27 -16.02
N LEU A 404 2.52 -2.87 -14.99
CA LEU A 404 1.07 -3.03 -14.94
C LEU A 404 0.63 -3.36 -13.52
N ALA A 405 0.15 -2.33 -12.81
CA ALA A 405 -0.81 -2.46 -11.73
C ALA A 405 -1.49 -1.08 -11.63
N LEU A 406 -2.57 -0.91 -12.42
CA LEU A 406 -3.39 0.29 -12.34
C LEU A 406 -4.10 0.38 -11.00
N ASP A 407 -4.19 1.60 -10.48
CA ASP A 407 -5.30 2.01 -9.64
C ASP A 407 -6.26 2.86 -10.50
N LEU A 408 -7.55 2.56 -10.34
CA LEU A 408 -8.70 3.16 -11.00
C LEU A 408 -8.97 4.57 -10.49
N GLY A 409 -9.19 5.53 -11.40
CA GLY A 409 -9.72 6.85 -11.05
C GLY A 409 -9.97 7.77 -12.24
N PHE A 410 -11.25 8.05 -12.49
CA PHE A 410 -11.83 9.04 -13.42
C PHE A 410 -11.89 8.76 -14.93
N LEU A 411 -13.13 8.60 -15.42
CA LEU A 411 -13.72 9.52 -16.41
C LEU A 411 -15.25 9.40 -16.44
N THR A 412 -15.93 10.48 -16.04
CA THR A 412 -17.33 10.75 -16.37
C THR A 412 -17.49 11.08 -17.86
N LYS A 413 -18.54 10.50 -18.46
CA LYS A 413 -19.15 10.82 -19.76
C LYS A 413 -18.37 10.43 -21.03
N ALA A 414 -18.60 9.21 -21.53
CA ALA A 414 -18.65 8.94 -22.98
C ALA A 414 -19.42 7.64 -23.32
N ARG A 415 -20.29 7.78 -24.33
CA ARG A 415 -21.04 6.83 -25.19
C ARG A 415 -21.08 5.32 -24.85
N LYS A 416 -22.32 4.80 -24.85
CA LYS A 416 -22.65 3.37 -24.96
C LYS A 416 -22.00 2.77 -26.22
N TYR A 417 -20.89 2.07 -26.07
CA TYR A 417 -20.48 1.05 -27.03
C TYR A 417 -21.04 -0.28 -26.56
N THR A 418 -22.24 -0.61 -27.03
CA THR A 418 -22.87 -1.92 -26.83
C THR A 418 -22.36 -2.89 -27.88
N PHE A 419 -21.36 -3.76 -27.64
CA PHE A 419 -21.22 -4.96 -28.47
C PHE A 419 -20.65 -6.19 -27.73
N PHE A 420 -21.48 -7.25 -27.79
CA PHE A 420 -21.29 -8.70 -27.58
C PHE A 420 -20.37 -9.24 -26.48
N LYS A 421 -21.00 -9.66 -25.36
CA LYS A 421 -20.67 -10.82 -24.50
C LYS A 421 -21.71 -11.01 -23.36
N PRO A 422 -22.28 -9.93 -22.77
CA PRO A 422 -23.40 -10.07 -21.83
C PRO A 422 -24.68 -10.60 -22.50
N LYS A 423 -24.80 -10.48 -23.83
CA LYS A 423 -26.00 -10.89 -24.58
C LYS A 423 -26.18 -12.41 -24.65
N HIS A 424 -25.12 -13.22 -24.77
CA HIS A 424 -25.24 -14.69 -24.83
C HIS A 424 -25.80 -15.26 -23.54
N LEU A 425 -25.18 -14.90 -22.40
CA LEU A 425 -25.66 -15.34 -21.09
C LEU A 425 -27.02 -14.72 -20.74
N LYS A 426 -27.30 -13.46 -21.12
CA LYS A 426 -28.64 -12.86 -20.92
C LYS A 426 -29.72 -13.48 -21.82
N ALA A 427 -29.39 -13.90 -23.03
CA ALA A 427 -30.30 -14.54 -23.97
C ALA A 427 -30.53 -16.03 -23.64
N ASN A 428 -29.57 -16.67 -22.96
CA ASN A 428 -29.62 -18.07 -22.57
C ASN A 428 -29.42 -18.20 -21.03
N PRO A 429 -30.45 -17.88 -20.21
CA PRO A 429 -30.37 -17.88 -18.75
C PRO A 429 -29.98 -19.24 -18.14
N GLU A 430 -30.22 -20.33 -18.85
CA GLU A 430 -29.86 -21.70 -18.48
C GLU A 430 -28.35 -21.89 -18.27
N TYR A 431 -27.51 -21.09 -18.94
CA TYR A 431 -26.05 -21.10 -18.76
C TYR A 431 -25.58 -20.14 -17.66
N GLN A 432 -26.47 -19.35 -17.03
CA GLN A 432 -26.15 -18.52 -15.86
C GLN A 432 -26.15 -19.34 -14.56
N VAL A 433 -25.27 -20.35 -14.50
CA VAL A 433 -25.19 -21.30 -13.38
C VAL A 433 -24.71 -20.69 -12.06
N TYR A 434 -24.23 -19.43 -12.07
CA TYR A 434 -23.74 -18.75 -10.88
C TYR A 434 -24.06 -17.23 -10.88
N PRO A 435 -24.41 -16.63 -9.72
CA PRO A 435 -24.78 -15.21 -9.65
C PRO A 435 -23.71 -14.21 -10.12
N ILE A 436 -22.43 -14.61 -10.19
CA ILE A 436 -21.32 -13.75 -10.63
C ILE A 436 -21.51 -13.23 -12.06
N PHE A 437 -22.18 -13.99 -12.93
CA PHE A 437 -22.43 -13.60 -14.32
C PHE A 437 -23.29 -12.33 -14.45
N LYS A 438 -24.02 -11.94 -13.39
CA LYS A 438 -24.77 -10.67 -13.34
C LYS A 438 -23.86 -9.43 -13.28
N TYR A 439 -22.62 -9.59 -12.83
CA TYR A 439 -21.65 -8.50 -12.66
C TYR A 439 -20.64 -8.41 -13.81
N PHE A 440 -20.57 -9.45 -14.66
CA PHE A 440 -19.58 -9.56 -15.73
C PHE A 440 -19.65 -8.42 -16.74
N GLU A 441 -20.84 -7.91 -17.08
CA GLU A 441 -20.97 -6.79 -18.00
C GLU A 441 -20.31 -5.51 -17.48
N ASN A 442 -20.56 -5.18 -16.20
CA ASN A 442 -19.95 -4.01 -15.58
C ASN A 442 -18.44 -4.19 -15.45
N TRP A 443 -18.00 -5.39 -15.07
CA TRP A 443 -16.58 -5.70 -15.00
C TRP A 443 -15.89 -5.58 -16.38
N CYS A 444 -16.47 -6.14 -17.44
CA CYS A 444 -15.92 -5.97 -18.79
C CYS A 444 -15.87 -4.49 -19.23
N GLN A 445 -16.84 -3.66 -18.81
CA GLN A 445 -16.80 -2.23 -19.08
C GLN A 445 -15.68 -1.53 -18.32
N ASP A 446 -15.41 -1.93 -17.08
CA ASP A 446 -14.31 -1.39 -16.28
C ASP A 446 -12.95 -1.76 -16.87
N GLU A 447 -12.76 -3.02 -17.30
CA GLU A 447 -11.53 -3.44 -17.99
C GLU A 447 -11.34 -2.72 -19.34
N ASN A 448 -12.43 -2.47 -20.07
CA ASN A 448 -12.34 -1.69 -21.30
C ASN A 448 -11.92 -0.24 -21.02
N ARG A 449 -12.39 0.38 -19.93
CA ARG A 449 -11.95 1.71 -19.50
C ARG A 449 -10.47 1.75 -19.14
N HIS A 450 -9.93 0.69 -18.52
CA HIS A 450 -8.48 0.57 -18.30
C HIS A 450 -7.72 0.57 -19.63
N GLY A 451 -8.21 -0.19 -20.61
CA GLY A 451 -7.66 -0.22 -21.98
C GLY A 451 -7.68 1.14 -22.64
N ASP A 452 -8.81 1.86 -22.58
CA ASP A 452 -8.96 3.21 -23.14
C ASP A 452 -8.00 4.22 -22.49
N PHE A 453 -7.80 4.13 -21.18
CA PHE A 453 -6.85 4.97 -20.44
C PHE A 453 -5.41 4.74 -20.89
N PHE A 454 -4.95 3.48 -20.99
CA PHE A 454 -3.61 3.19 -21.50
C PHE A 454 -3.44 3.60 -22.96
N SER A 455 -4.50 3.47 -23.77
CA SER A 455 -4.51 3.93 -25.15
C SER A 455 -4.25 5.44 -25.22
N ALA A 456 -4.87 6.22 -24.34
CA ALA A 456 -4.64 7.66 -24.23
C ALA A 456 -3.20 7.98 -23.79
N LEU A 457 -2.65 7.24 -22.82
CA LEU A 457 -1.25 7.40 -22.39
C LEU A 457 -0.25 7.11 -23.51
N LEU A 458 -0.48 6.05 -24.28
CA LEU A 458 0.37 5.69 -25.41
C LEU A 458 0.31 6.75 -26.52
N LYS A 459 -0.89 7.30 -26.81
CA LYS A 459 -1.07 8.38 -27.78
C LYS A 459 -0.41 9.69 -27.34
N ALA A 460 -0.38 9.98 -26.04
CA ALA A 460 0.29 11.16 -25.48
C ALA A 460 1.83 11.09 -25.56
N GLN A 461 2.39 9.94 -25.91
CA GLN A 461 3.83 9.68 -25.97
C GLN A 461 4.21 9.10 -27.35
N PRO A 462 4.29 9.95 -28.40
CA PRO A 462 4.45 9.50 -29.78
C PRO A 462 5.68 8.62 -30.04
N GLN A 463 6.72 8.73 -29.19
CA GLN A 463 7.91 7.89 -29.25
C GLN A 463 7.64 6.39 -29.08
N PHE A 464 6.54 6.01 -28.41
CA PHE A 464 6.15 4.61 -28.23
C PHE A 464 5.35 4.03 -29.40
N LEU A 465 4.87 4.89 -30.31
CA LEU A 465 4.01 4.49 -31.42
C LEU A 465 4.65 4.70 -32.79
N ASN A 466 5.65 5.57 -32.91
CA ASN A 466 6.17 6.02 -34.21
C ASN A 466 7.55 5.45 -34.59
N ASP A 467 8.18 4.63 -33.75
CA ASP A 467 9.47 3.97 -34.06
C ASP A 467 9.27 2.60 -34.77
N TRP A 468 10.22 2.20 -35.62
CA TRP A 468 10.21 0.87 -36.25
C TRP A 468 10.27 -0.25 -35.21
N LYS A 469 10.89 0.00 -34.05
CA LYS A 469 10.85 -0.90 -32.89
C LYS A 469 9.44 -1.07 -32.36
N ALA A 470 8.63 0.00 -32.33
CA ALA A 470 7.24 -0.07 -31.88
C ALA A 470 6.39 -0.95 -32.82
N LYS A 471 6.59 -0.86 -34.14
CA LYS A 471 5.97 -1.76 -35.12
C LYS A 471 6.35 -3.23 -34.87
N LEU A 472 7.61 -3.50 -34.54
CA LEU A 472 8.11 -4.85 -34.26
C LEU A 472 7.51 -5.42 -32.96
N TRP A 473 7.59 -4.65 -31.88
CA TRP A 473 7.20 -5.09 -30.54
C TRP A 473 5.69 -5.17 -30.34
N SER A 474 4.90 -4.23 -30.87
CA SER A 474 3.43 -4.29 -30.77
C SER A 474 2.87 -5.58 -31.37
N ARG A 475 3.34 -5.98 -32.55
CA ARG A 475 3.00 -7.26 -33.19
C ARG A 475 3.43 -8.45 -32.36
N PHE A 476 4.61 -8.39 -31.75
CA PHE A 476 5.14 -9.48 -30.93
C PHE A 476 4.30 -9.67 -29.67
N PHE A 477 3.92 -8.58 -29.00
CA PHE A 477 3.07 -8.62 -27.83
C PHE A 477 1.66 -9.12 -28.16
N CYS A 478 1.04 -8.60 -29.23
CA CYS A 478 -0.27 -9.08 -29.69
C CYS A 478 -0.22 -10.58 -29.99
N LEU A 479 0.81 -11.05 -30.71
CA LEU A 479 0.95 -12.46 -31.04
C LEU A 479 1.07 -13.32 -29.78
N SER A 480 1.90 -12.88 -28.84
CA SER A 480 2.14 -13.60 -27.60
C SER A 480 0.84 -13.75 -26.78
N VAL A 481 0.06 -12.67 -26.65
CA VAL A 481 -1.23 -12.69 -25.97
C VAL A 481 -2.21 -13.62 -26.67
N TYR A 482 -2.36 -13.49 -28.00
CA TYR A 482 -3.32 -14.31 -28.77
C TYR A 482 -2.96 -15.80 -28.74
N VAL A 483 -1.68 -16.15 -28.89
CA VAL A 483 -1.21 -17.54 -28.83
C VAL A 483 -1.43 -18.11 -27.43
N THR A 484 -1.03 -17.40 -26.37
CA THR A 484 -1.19 -17.90 -25.00
C THR A 484 -2.66 -18.06 -24.62
N MET A 485 -3.52 -17.10 -24.98
CA MET A 485 -4.96 -17.18 -24.75
C MET A 485 -5.54 -18.41 -25.47
N TYR A 486 -5.35 -18.50 -26.79
CA TYR A 486 -5.89 -19.59 -27.62
C TYR A 486 -5.43 -20.99 -27.16
N LEU A 487 -4.16 -21.13 -26.78
CA LEU A 487 -3.63 -22.40 -26.28
C LEU A 487 -4.17 -22.77 -24.90
N ASN A 488 -4.38 -21.79 -24.02
CA ASN A 488 -4.89 -22.03 -22.66
C ASN A 488 -6.39 -22.35 -22.68
N ASP A 489 -7.16 -21.63 -23.47
CA ASP A 489 -8.61 -21.81 -23.55
C ASP A 489 -8.97 -23.10 -24.30
N CYS A 490 -8.21 -23.49 -25.33
CA CYS A 490 -8.32 -24.82 -25.94
C CYS A 490 -7.96 -25.99 -25.00
N GLN A 491 -7.32 -25.75 -23.85
CA GLN A 491 -7.16 -26.78 -22.80
C GLN A 491 -8.37 -26.84 -21.85
N ARG A 492 -9.28 -25.86 -21.94
CA ARG A 492 -10.47 -25.69 -21.08
C ARG A 492 -11.76 -25.79 -21.90
N THR A 493 -11.75 -26.48 -23.03
CA THR A 493 -12.88 -26.57 -23.95
C THR A 493 -14.18 -27.00 -23.24
N THR A 494 -14.08 -27.93 -22.29
CA THR A 494 -15.22 -28.39 -21.48
C THR A 494 -15.93 -27.28 -20.71
N PHE A 495 -15.21 -26.23 -20.30
CA PHE A 495 -15.81 -25.06 -19.64
C PHE A 495 -16.65 -24.24 -20.63
N TYR A 496 -16.10 -23.95 -21.81
CA TYR A 496 -16.77 -23.15 -22.84
C TYR A 496 -17.99 -23.89 -23.42
N GLU A 497 -17.87 -25.18 -23.68
CA GLU A 497 -18.98 -26.03 -24.07
C GLU A 497 -20.07 -26.07 -22.99
N GLY A 498 -19.66 -26.09 -21.71
CA GLY A 498 -20.56 -26.04 -20.56
C GLY A 498 -21.40 -24.76 -20.43
N ILE A 499 -20.98 -23.68 -21.10
CA ILE A 499 -21.75 -22.41 -21.20
C ILE A 499 -22.29 -22.18 -22.62
N GLY A 500 -22.33 -23.22 -23.45
CA GLY A 500 -22.92 -23.20 -24.79
C GLY A 500 -22.09 -22.45 -25.83
N LEU A 501 -20.76 -22.45 -25.71
CA LEU A 501 -19.84 -21.79 -26.64
C LEU A 501 -18.86 -22.78 -27.27
N ASP A 502 -18.57 -22.62 -28.57
CA ASP A 502 -17.39 -23.23 -29.17
C ASP A 502 -16.15 -22.42 -28.79
N THR A 503 -15.16 -23.07 -28.19
CA THR A 503 -13.94 -22.40 -27.69
C THR A 503 -13.17 -21.70 -28.79
N LYS A 504 -13.02 -22.34 -29.96
CA LYS A 504 -12.17 -21.82 -31.04
C LYS A 504 -12.84 -20.64 -31.73
N GLU A 505 -14.15 -20.72 -31.95
CA GLU A 505 -14.94 -19.62 -32.48
C GLU A 505 -14.95 -18.43 -31.51
N PHE A 506 -15.14 -18.70 -30.21
CA PHE A 506 -15.09 -17.69 -29.18
C PHE A 506 -13.73 -16.99 -29.14
N ASP A 507 -12.63 -17.74 -29.06
CA ASP A 507 -11.28 -17.16 -28.99
C ASP A 507 -10.95 -16.38 -30.24
N MET A 508 -11.27 -16.90 -31.43
CA MET A 508 -11.03 -16.17 -32.68
C MET A 508 -11.83 -14.87 -32.73
N HIS A 509 -13.09 -14.87 -32.28
CA HIS A 509 -13.87 -13.64 -32.16
C HIS A 509 -13.19 -12.64 -31.22
N VAL A 510 -12.70 -13.10 -30.05
CA VAL A 510 -12.00 -12.24 -29.09
C VAL A 510 -10.70 -11.69 -29.67
N ILE A 511 -9.92 -12.52 -30.36
CA ILE A 511 -8.67 -12.13 -31.02
C ILE A 511 -8.96 -11.06 -32.08
N ILE A 512 -9.97 -11.27 -32.94
CA ILE A 512 -10.33 -10.31 -34.00
C ILE A 512 -10.74 -8.96 -33.40
N GLU A 513 -11.65 -8.95 -32.42
CA GLU A 513 -12.13 -7.71 -31.81
C GLU A 513 -11.05 -6.99 -31.01
N THR A 514 -10.19 -7.74 -30.31
CA THR A 514 -9.02 -7.17 -29.62
C THR A 514 -8.06 -6.57 -30.64
N ASN A 515 -7.78 -7.26 -31.74
CA ASN A 515 -6.87 -6.81 -32.79
C ASN A 515 -7.39 -5.56 -33.53
N ARG A 516 -8.70 -5.46 -33.75
CA ARG A 516 -9.35 -4.26 -34.29
C ARG A 516 -9.24 -3.07 -33.33
N THR A 517 -9.30 -3.31 -32.03
CA THR A 517 -9.16 -2.27 -31.01
C THR A 517 -7.70 -1.81 -30.90
N THR A 518 -6.75 -2.74 -30.88
CA THR A 518 -5.32 -2.42 -30.81
C THR A 518 -4.79 -1.78 -32.09
N ALA A 519 -5.38 -2.07 -33.26
CA ALA A 519 -5.11 -1.39 -34.53
C ALA A 519 -5.34 0.13 -34.49
N ARG A 520 -6.14 0.64 -33.55
CA ARG A 520 -6.40 2.08 -33.36
C ARG A 520 -5.26 2.81 -32.65
N ILE A 521 -4.28 2.06 -32.14
CA ILE A 521 -3.21 2.55 -31.26
C ILE A 521 -1.87 2.18 -31.87
N PHE A 522 -1.68 0.91 -32.23
CA PHE A 522 -0.40 0.43 -32.71
C PHE A 522 -0.20 0.71 -34.20
N PRO A 523 1.03 1.05 -34.61
CA PRO A 523 1.36 1.37 -36.00
C PRO A 523 1.27 0.16 -36.95
N ALA A 524 1.25 -1.06 -36.40
CA ALA A 524 1.06 -2.30 -37.14
C ALA A 524 0.48 -3.37 -36.22
N VAL A 525 -0.45 -4.16 -36.74
CA VAL A 525 -1.01 -5.33 -36.04
C VAL A 525 -0.91 -6.58 -36.92
N LEU A 526 -1.22 -7.73 -36.33
CA LEU A 526 -1.27 -9.00 -37.06
C LEU A 526 -2.49 -9.03 -37.98
N ASP A 527 -2.37 -9.68 -39.13
CA ASP A 527 -3.52 -10.00 -39.99
C ASP A 527 -4.25 -11.24 -39.42
N VAL A 528 -4.99 -11.05 -38.33
CA VAL A 528 -5.67 -12.13 -37.60
C VAL A 528 -6.94 -12.64 -38.30
N GLU A 529 -7.48 -11.85 -39.23
CA GLU A 529 -8.63 -12.24 -40.05
C GLU A 529 -8.21 -13.15 -41.22
N ASN A 530 -6.91 -13.19 -41.54
CA ASN A 530 -6.36 -14.16 -42.47
C ASN A 530 -6.64 -15.60 -42.01
N PRO A 531 -7.27 -16.46 -42.83
CA PRO A 531 -7.52 -17.85 -42.46
C PRO A 531 -6.25 -18.62 -42.08
N GLU A 532 -5.09 -18.26 -42.65
CA GLU A 532 -3.80 -18.87 -42.28
C GLU A 532 -3.40 -18.59 -40.84
N PHE A 533 -3.81 -17.46 -40.25
CA PHE A 533 -3.53 -17.14 -38.85
C PHE A 533 -4.21 -18.15 -37.91
N LYS A 534 -5.51 -18.40 -38.12
CA LYS A 534 -6.26 -19.43 -37.38
C LYS A 534 -5.67 -20.81 -37.61
N ARG A 535 -5.31 -21.17 -38.85
CA ARG A 535 -4.69 -22.48 -39.15
C ARG A 535 -3.38 -22.68 -38.39
N LYS A 536 -2.56 -21.63 -38.25
CA LYS A 536 -1.32 -21.67 -37.45
C LYS A 536 -1.64 -21.88 -35.97
N LEU A 537 -2.59 -21.15 -35.40
CA LEU A 537 -3.04 -21.36 -34.01
C LEU A 537 -3.55 -22.79 -33.77
N ASP A 538 -4.35 -23.32 -34.70
CA ASP A 538 -4.83 -24.70 -34.62
C ASP A 538 -3.68 -25.73 -34.67
N ARG A 539 -2.65 -25.50 -35.50
CA ARG A 539 -1.43 -26.33 -35.50
C ARG A 539 -0.67 -26.24 -34.17
N MET A 540 -0.57 -25.04 -33.58
CA MET A 540 0.06 -24.86 -32.28
C MET A 540 -0.68 -25.63 -31.18
N VAL A 541 -2.02 -25.66 -31.20
CA VAL A 541 -2.83 -26.47 -30.25
C VAL A 541 -2.46 -27.95 -30.36
N GLU A 542 -2.37 -28.49 -31.57
CA GLU A 542 -2.02 -29.91 -31.76
C GLU A 542 -0.58 -30.24 -31.35
N ILE A 543 0.36 -29.31 -31.56
CA ILE A 543 1.73 -29.46 -31.07
C ILE A 543 1.77 -29.40 -29.54
N ASN A 544 1.02 -28.47 -28.93
CA ASN A 544 0.98 -28.28 -27.48
C ASN A 544 0.37 -29.51 -26.78
N LYS A 545 -0.68 -30.12 -27.34
CA LYS A 545 -1.24 -31.39 -26.85
C LYS A 545 -0.18 -32.49 -26.77
N LYS A 546 0.69 -32.61 -27.78
CA LYS A 546 1.80 -33.58 -27.77
C LYS A 546 2.83 -33.26 -26.69
N ILE A 547 3.14 -31.99 -26.46
CA ILE A 547 4.05 -31.55 -25.39
C ILE A 547 3.49 -31.90 -24.01
N ILE A 548 2.20 -31.68 -23.79
CA ILE A 548 1.48 -32.01 -22.55
C ILE A 548 1.48 -33.52 -22.33
N ALA A 549 1.11 -34.31 -23.35
CA ALA A 549 1.10 -35.77 -23.27
C ALA A 549 2.49 -36.36 -22.92
N ILE A 550 3.59 -35.77 -23.43
CA ILE A 550 4.95 -36.16 -23.03
C ILE A 550 5.25 -35.78 -21.57
N GLY A 551 4.65 -34.70 -21.07
CA GLY A 551 4.73 -34.33 -19.66
C GLY A 551 4.07 -35.34 -18.73
N GLU A 552 2.93 -35.86 -19.15
CA GLU A 552 2.09 -36.80 -18.41
C GLU A 552 2.56 -38.26 -18.52
N SER A 553 3.52 -38.57 -19.39
CA SER A 553 4.06 -39.94 -19.53
C SER A 553 4.84 -40.40 -18.29
N ASP A 554 5.04 -41.70 -18.12
CA ASP A 554 5.87 -42.26 -17.03
C ASP A 554 7.39 -42.19 -17.31
N ASP A 555 7.81 -41.49 -18.36
CA ASP A 555 9.22 -41.39 -18.73
C ASP A 555 10.04 -40.62 -17.67
N ILE A 556 11.32 -40.99 -17.52
CA ILE A 556 12.24 -40.21 -16.68
C ILE A 556 12.46 -38.79 -17.24
N PRO A 557 12.75 -37.77 -16.40
CA PRO A 557 12.80 -36.37 -16.81
C PRO A 557 13.72 -36.07 -18.02
N LEU A 558 14.86 -36.77 -18.12
CA LEU A 558 15.78 -36.62 -19.25
C LEU A 558 15.14 -37.06 -20.58
N VAL A 559 14.43 -38.18 -20.58
CA VAL A 559 13.75 -38.74 -21.76
C VAL A 559 12.57 -37.85 -22.15
N LYS A 560 11.82 -37.33 -21.18
CA LYS A 560 10.75 -36.33 -21.43
C LYS A 560 11.30 -35.09 -22.12
N ASN A 561 12.42 -34.55 -21.64
CA ASN A 561 13.04 -33.37 -22.23
C ASN A 561 13.50 -33.64 -23.67
N LEU A 562 14.14 -34.78 -23.94
CA LEU A 562 14.56 -35.15 -25.30
C LEU A 562 13.36 -35.32 -26.25
N LYS A 563 12.26 -35.95 -25.78
CA LYS A 563 11.02 -36.10 -26.57
C LYS A 563 10.32 -34.76 -26.82
N ARG A 564 10.44 -33.78 -25.92
CA ARG A 564 9.84 -32.45 -26.06
C ARG A 564 10.55 -31.56 -27.08
N ILE A 565 11.87 -31.66 -27.22
CA ILE A 565 12.69 -30.80 -28.11
C ILE A 565 12.09 -30.64 -29.52
N PRO A 566 11.76 -31.70 -30.28
CA PRO A 566 11.22 -31.54 -31.63
C PRO A 566 9.85 -30.83 -31.66
N HIS A 567 9.01 -31.03 -30.65
CA HIS A 567 7.71 -30.38 -30.56
C HIS A 567 7.81 -28.92 -30.12
N VAL A 568 8.72 -28.61 -29.20
CA VAL A 568 9.01 -27.21 -28.83
C VAL A 568 9.59 -26.46 -30.03
N ALA A 569 10.50 -27.07 -30.78
CA ALA A 569 11.03 -26.48 -32.02
C ALA A 569 9.92 -26.25 -33.06
N ALA A 570 9.00 -27.20 -33.23
CA ALA A 570 7.85 -27.04 -34.11
C ALA A 570 6.88 -25.92 -33.65
N LEU A 571 6.64 -25.80 -32.34
CA LEU A 571 5.81 -24.75 -31.76
C LEU A 571 6.43 -23.37 -31.99
N VAL A 572 7.73 -23.23 -31.72
CA VAL A 572 8.50 -21.99 -31.99
C VAL A 572 8.48 -21.65 -33.47
N SER A 573 8.61 -22.66 -34.35
CA SER A 573 8.52 -22.47 -35.80
C SER A 573 7.16 -21.90 -36.23
N GLU A 574 6.05 -22.43 -35.72
CA GLU A 574 4.71 -21.89 -36.02
C GLU A 574 4.54 -20.47 -35.48
N ILE A 575 5.08 -20.16 -34.29
CA ILE A 575 5.01 -18.80 -33.70
C ILE A 575 5.78 -17.81 -34.58
N ILE A 576 6.99 -18.16 -35.02
CA ILE A 576 7.78 -17.34 -35.94
C ILE A 576 7.02 -17.19 -37.27
N ALA A 577 6.45 -18.28 -37.79
CA ALA A 577 5.71 -18.24 -39.05
C ALA A 577 4.43 -17.40 -38.96
N ALA A 578 3.77 -17.33 -37.80
CA ALA A 578 2.64 -16.44 -37.54
C ALA A 578 3.09 -14.98 -37.42
N TYR A 579 4.22 -14.75 -36.75
CA TYR A 579 4.82 -13.42 -36.60
C TYR A 579 5.23 -12.81 -37.95
N LEU A 580 5.81 -13.63 -38.83
CA LEU A 580 6.29 -13.23 -40.16
C LEU A 580 5.18 -13.06 -41.21
N MET A 581 3.92 -13.30 -40.87
CA MET A 581 2.80 -12.98 -41.77
C MET A 581 2.80 -11.48 -42.09
N PRO A 582 2.38 -11.07 -43.31
CA PRO A 582 2.25 -9.67 -43.66
C PRO A 582 1.38 -8.95 -42.63
N PRO A 583 1.88 -7.87 -41.99
CA PRO A 583 1.09 -7.12 -41.04
C PRO A 583 0.05 -6.25 -41.76
N ILE A 584 -0.97 -5.83 -41.02
CA ILE A 584 -1.83 -4.73 -41.43
C ILE A 584 -1.25 -3.45 -40.82
N GLU A 585 -0.82 -2.52 -41.68
CA GLU A 585 -0.33 -1.21 -41.24
C GLU A 585 -1.50 -0.26 -41.00
N PHE A 586 -1.49 0.41 -39.85
CA PHE A 586 -2.47 1.42 -39.49
C PHE A 586 -1.73 2.71 -39.08
N GLY A 587 -2.16 3.85 -39.61
CA GLY A 587 -1.76 5.15 -39.06
C GLY A 587 -2.59 5.43 -37.81
N SER A 588 -2.05 6.20 -36.85
CA SER A 588 -2.81 6.64 -35.67
C SER A 588 -3.99 7.51 -36.13
N VAL A 589 -5.15 6.92 -36.39
CA VAL A 589 -6.34 7.66 -36.81
C VAL A 589 -6.94 8.31 -35.56
N ASP A 590 -7.22 9.61 -35.65
CA ASP A 590 -7.95 10.32 -34.61
C ASP A 590 -9.34 9.71 -34.45
N PHE A 591 -9.82 9.62 -33.20
CA PHE A 591 -11.09 8.99 -32.82
C PHE A 591 -12.34 9.62 -33.48
N ALA A 592 -12.20 10.67 -34.30
CA ALA A 592 -13.29 11.50 -34.81
C ALA A 592 -13.90 11.01 -36.14
N GLU A 593 -13.24 10.15 -36.93
CA GLU A 593 -13.62 9.94 -38.34
C GLU A 593 -14.28 8.60 -38.70
N PHE A 594 -14.73 7.78 -37.72
CA PHE A 594 -15.45 6.55 -38.05
C PHE A 594 -16.89 6.56 -37.54
N GLU A 595 -17.85 6.88 -38.42
CA GLU A 595 -19.26 6.50 -38.23
C GLU A 595 -19.42 5.01 -38.59
N PRO A 596 -19.87 4.14 -37.67
CA PRO A 596 -20.18 2.78 -38.03
C PRO A 596 -21.47 2.78 -38.86
N GLN A 597 -21.37 2.36 -40.13
CA GLN A 597 -22.54 1.92 -40.89
C GLN A 597 -23.18 0.75 -40.15
N LEU A 598 -24.36 1.01 -39.58
CA LEU A 598 -25.28 -0.01 -39.10
C LEU A 598 -25.69 -0.90 -40.28
N VAL A 599 -25.22 -2.14 -40.28
CA VAL A 599 -25.87 -3.23 -41.01
C VAL A 599 -26.61 -4.06 -39.96
N TYR A 600 -27.93 -4.15 -40.16
CA TYR A 600 -28.97 -4.63 -39.25
C TYR A 600 -28.72 -6.01 -38.62
#